data_AF-A0A9D8MR86-F1
#
_entry.id   AF-A0A9D8MR86-F1
#
_cell.length_a   1.000
_cell.length_b   1.000
_cell.length_c   1.000
_cell.angle_alpha   90.00
_cell.angle_beta   90.00
_cell.angle_gamma   90.00
#
_symmetry.space_group_name_H-M   'P 1'
#
loop_
_entity.id
_entity.type
_entity.pdbx_description
1 polymer ?
#
loop_
_entity_poly.entity_id
_entity_poly.type
_entity_poly.pdbx_seq_one_letter_code
_entity_poly.pdbx_strand_id
1 'polypeptide(L)' 'FVLGGEWLINDKFYVGMGYNFRRGYEMTAAGSSHAAGLSFGGGANLKRIKFHLAYAKYHVSAPTLAFTIAYNFAKEQ' A
#
# COMPACT_ATOMS: atom_id res chain seq x y z
N PHE A 1 5.65 -11.33 -11.89
CA PHE A 1 4.74 -10.24 -12.24
C PHE A 1 4.08 -9.69 -10.99
N VAL A 2 3.72 -8.40 -11.02
CA VAL A 2 3.01 -7.69 -9.96
C VAL A 2 1.83 -7.02 -10.65
N LEU A 3 0.61 -7.26 -10.16
CA LEU A 3 -0.56 -6.49 -10.59
C LEU A 3 -0.89 -5.50 -9.49
N GLY A 4 -1.18 -4.27 -9.86
CA GLY A 4 -1.65 -3.24 -8.95
C GLY A 4 -2.65 -2.36 -9.67
N GLY A 5 -3.66 -1.92 -8.92
CA GLY A 5 -4.64 -0.95 -9.37
C GLY A 5 -4.79 0.12 -8.29
N GLU A 6 -4.82 1.38 -8.72
CA GLU A 6 -5.21 2.49 -7.86
C GLU A 6 -6.50 3.12 -8.37
N TRP A 7 -7.31 3.56 -7.42
CA TRP A 7 -8.55 4.28 -7.63
C TRP A 7 -8.44 5.64 -6.96
N LEU A 8 -8.52 6.70 -7.75
CA LEU A 8 -8.65 8.06 -7.23
C LEU A 8 -10.12 8.35 -6.95
N ILE A 9 -10.47 8.51 -5.68
CA ILE A 9 -11.83 8.86 -5.25
C ILE A 9 -12.07 10.35 -5.56
N ASN A 10 -11.05 11.17 -5.34
CA ASN A 10 -10.99 12.58 -5.70
C ASN A 10 -9.52 12.96 -5.99
N ASP A 11 -9.25 14.18 -6.45
CA ASP A 11 -7.88 14.69 -6.65
C ASP A 11 -7.00 14.65 -5.38
N LYS A 12 -7.63 14.49 -4.22
CA LYS A 12 -6.98 14.47 -2.91
C LYS A 12 -6.93 13.07 -2.29
N PHE A 13 -7.75 12.12 -2.74
CA PHE A 13 -7.89 10.82 -2.08
C PHE A 13 -7.69 9.70 -3.07
N TYR A 14 -6.83 8.75 -2.71
CA TYR A 14 -6.59 7.56 -3.49
C TYR A 14 -6.65 6.32 -2.60
N VAL A 15 -7.09 5.22 -3.18
CA VAL A 15 -6.97 3.88 -2.60
C VAL A 15 -6.35 2.99 -3.65
N GLY A 16 -5.44 2.12 -3.25
CA GLY A 16 -4.75 1.21 -4.14
C GLY A 16 -4.68 -0.18 -3.54
N MET A 17 -4.71 -1.17 -4.40
CA MET A 17 -4.44 -2.55 -4.05
C MET A 17 -3.50 -3.17 -5.05
N GLY A 18 -2.70 -4.11 -4.59
CA GLY A 18 -1.66 -4.75 -5.37
C GLY A 18 -1.46 -6.19 -4.91
N TYR A 19 -1.04 -7.02 -5.85
CA TYR A 19 -0.70 -8.40 -5.62
C TYR A 19 0.59 -8.76 -6.36
N ASN A 20 1.57 -9.21 -5.58
CA ASN A 20 2.87 -9.62 -6.08
C ASN A 20 2.89 -11.15 -6.30
N PHE A 21 2.58 -11.60 -7.53
CA PHE A 21 2.53 -13.03 -7.89
C PHE A 21 3.86 -13.77 -7.68
N ARG A 22 5.01 -13.09 -7.86
CA ARG A 22 6.33 -13.70 -7.63
C ARG A 22 6.53 -14.06 -6.16
N ARG A 23 6.10 -13.19 -5.24
CA ARG A 23 6.17 -13.41 -3.78
C ARG A 23 5.15 -14.45 -3.31
N GLY A 24 3.95 -14.48 -3.91
CA GLY A 24 2.96 -15.52 -3.64
C GLY A 24 3.46 -16.92 -4.02
N TYR A 25 4.18 -17.05 -5.14
CA TYR A 25 4.75 -18.31 -5.60
C TYR A 25 5.89 -18.81 -4.68
N GLU A 26 6.81 -17.93 -4.27
CA GLU A 26 7.91 -18.26 -3.35
C GLU A 26 7.41 -18.68 -1.96
N MET A 27 6.35 -18.05 -1.43
CA MET A 27 5.76 -18.44 -0.13
C MET A 27 4.85 -19.66 -0.19
N THR A 28 4.20 -19.90 -1.34
CA THR A 28 3.42 -21.14 -1.58
C THR A 28 4.34 -22.36 -1.60
N ALA A 29 5.52 -22.23 -2.21
CA ALA A 29 6.56 -23.26 -2.16
C ALA A 29 7.11 -23.51 -0.74
N ALA A 30 7.03 -22.51 0.15
CA ALA A 30 7.45 -22.59 1.56
C ALA A 30 6.34 -23.05 2.54
N GLY A 31 5.17 -23.48 2.04
CA GLY A 31 4.11 -24.10 2.85
C GLY A 31 3.07 -23.16 3.46
N SER A 32 3.02 -21.88 3.05
CA SER A 32 2.03 -20.91 3.54
C SER A 32 1.41 -20.13 2.38
N SER A 33 0.27 -20.61 1.86
CA SER A 33 -0.29 -20.18 0.57
C SER A 33 -1.37 -19.11 0.65
N HIS A 34 -2.02 -18.90 1.79
CA HIS A 34 -3.19 -18.02 1.86
C HIS A 34 -2.75 -16.56 2.12
N ALA A 35 -2.69 -15.74 1.07
CA ALA A 35 -2.51 -14.27 1.07
C ALA A 35 -1.08 -13.70 1.09
N ALA A 36 -0.06 -14.51 0.82
CA ALA A 36 1.31 -14.05 0.63
C ALA A 36 1.45 -13.08 -0.57
N GLY A 37 1.81 -11.82 -0.33
CA GLY A 37 2.07 -10.83 -1.39
C GLY A 37 0.90 -9.90 -1.76
N LEU A 38 -0.21 -9.94 -1.00
CA LEU A 38 -1.26 -8.91 -1.08
C LEU A 38 -0.80 -7.63 -0.39
N SER A 39 -1.03 -6.50 -1.04
CA SER A 39 -0.85 -5.15 -0.53
C SER A 39 -2.09 -4.33 -0.80
N PHE A 40 -2.52 -3.54 0.16
CA PHE A 40 -3.57 -2.54 -0.01
C PHE A 40 -3.17 -1.28 0.74
N GLY A 41 -3.51 -0.12 0.22
CA GLY A 41 -3.17 1.14 0.84
C GLY A 41 -4.05 2.25 0.31
N GLY A 42 -3.95 3.41 0.92
CA GLY A 42 -4.66 4.59 0.47
C GLY A 42 -4.10 5.80 1.16
N GLY A 43 -4.39 6.96 0.61
CA GLY A 43 -3.89 8.20 1.16
C GLY A 43 -4.73 9.40 0.79
N ALA A 44 -4.64 10.39 1.67
CA ALA A 44 -5.21 11.71 1.53
C ALA A 44 -4.07 12.72 1.34
N ASN A 45 -4.03 13.38 0.20
CA ASN A 45 -3.15 14.50 -0.09
C ASN A 45 -3.96 15.80 0.03
N LEU A 46 -3.89 16.46 1.18
CA LEU A 46 -4.39 17.82 1.35
C LEU A 46 -3.28 18.82 0.99
N LYS A 47 -3.66 20.09 0.80
CA LYS A 47 -2.75 21.18 0.39
C LYS A 47 -1.50 21.30 1.26
N ARG A 48 -1.63 21.11 2.58
CA ARG A 48 -0.52 21.20 3.53
C ARG A 48 -0.16 19.89 4.19
N ILE A 49 -1.12 18.97 4.37
CA ILE A 49 -0.88 17.70 5.06
C ILE A 49 -1.17 16.55 4.12
N LYS A 50 -0.28 15.57 4.04
CA LYS A 50 -0.46 14.32 3.31
C LYS A 50 -0.45 13.17 4.32
N PHE A 51 -1.40 12.27 4.21
CA PHE A 51 -1.56 11.10 5.07
C PHE A 51 -1.66 9.88 4.19
N HIS A 52 -0.71 8.96 4.25
CA HIS A 52 -0.76 7.69 3.52
C HIS A 52 -0.73 6.52 4.51
N LEU A 53 -1.55 5.51 4.26
CA LEU A 53 -1.62 4.28 5.03
C LEU A 53 -1.52 3.12 4.05
N ALA A 54 -0.53 2.25 4.23
CA ALA A 54 -0.33 1.07 3.40
C ALA A 54 -0.18 -0.16 4.29
N TYR A 55 -0.87 -1.23 3.94
CA TYR A 55 -0.77 -2.54 4.55
C TYR A 55 -0.31 -3.52 3.49
N ALA A 56 0.68 -4.34 3.80
CA ALA A 56 1.17 -5.35 2.88
C ALA A 56 1.65 -6.58 3.61
N LYS A 57 1.17 -7.75 3.20
CA LYS A 57 1.55 -9.03 3.77
C LYS A 57 2.78 -9.58 3.04
N TYR A 58 3.96 -9.08 3.41
CA TYR A 58 5.24 -9.43 2.79
C TYR A 58 5.95 -10.64 3.43
N HIS A 59 5.66 -10.97 4.69
CA HIS A 59 6.26 -12.11 5.41
C HIS A 59 5.24 -13.20 5.74
N VAL A 60 5.71 -14.46 5.76
CA VAL A 60 4.94 -15.68 6.08
C VAL A 60 4.24 -15.58 7.45
N SER A 61 4.81 -14.81 8.39
CA SER A 61 4.35 -14.76 9.78
C SER A 61 3.79 -13.40 10.22
N ALA A 62 3.98 -12.31 9.47
CA ALA A 62 3.54 -10.99 9.90
C ALA A 62 3.18 -10.06 8.72
N PRO A 63 2.02 -9.38 8.78
CA PRO A 63 1.74 -8.28 7.88
C PRO A 63 2.54 -7.03 8.25
N THR A 64 2.96 -6.29 7.23
CA THR A 64 3.58 -4.97 7.37
C THR A 64 2.50 -3.91 7.30
N LEU A 65 2.43 -3.06 8.33
CA LEU A 65 1.62 -1.84 8.31
C LEU A 65 2.57 -0.64 8.25
N ALA A 66 2.46 0.14 7.20
CA ALA A 66 3.21 1.37 6.97
C ALA A 66 2.26 2.57 7.04
N PHE A 67 2.62 3.56 7.85
CA PHE A 67 1.88 4.79 7.98
C PHE A 67 2.81 5.98 7.73
N THR A 68 2.32 6.97 7.01
CA THR A 68 3.11 8.14 6.61
C THR A 68 2.29 9.40 6.78
N ILE A 69 2.87 10.37 7.49
CA ILE A 69 2.35 11.74 7.57
C ILE A 69 3.43 12.66 7.01
N ALA A 70 3.05 13.55 6.09
CA ALA A 70 3.93 14.61 5.62
C ALA A 70 3.23 15.96 5.77
N TYR A 71 3.99 16.98 6.18
CA TYR A 71 3.51 18.35 6.31
C TYR A 71 4.37 19.28 5.45
N ASN A 72 3.72 20.14 4.67
CA ASN A 72 4.36 21.14 3.83
C ASN A 72 4.25 22.50 4.53
N PHE A 73 5.41 23.06 4.89
CA PHE A 73 5.52 24.39 5.53
C PHE A 73 5.43 25.54 4.53
N ALA A 74 5.48 25.26 3.22
CA ALA A 74 5.36 26.28 2.19
C ALA A 74 3.95 26.89 2.21
N LYS A 75 3.88 28.22 2.36
CA LYS A 75 2.65 28.99 2.20
C LYS A 75 2.34 29.01 0.72
N GLU A 76 1.29 28.29 0.30
CA GLU A 76 0.73 28.40 -1.05
C GLU A 76 0.42 29.88 -1.30
N GLN A 77 1.19 30.50 -2.22
CA GLN A 77 1.11 31.92 -2.59
C GLN A 77 -0.11 32.16 -3.47
#